data_AF-A0A3B9NY63-F1
#
_entry.id   AF-A0A3B9NY63-F1
#
_cell.length_a   1.000
_cell.length_b   1.000
_cell.length_c   1.000
_cell.angle_alpha   90.00
_cell.angle_beta   90.00
_cell.angle_gamma   90.00
#
_symmetry.space_group_name_H-M   'P 1'
#
loop_
_entity.id
_entity.type
_entity.pdbx_description
1 polymer ?
#
loop_
_entity_poly.entity_id
_entity_poly.type
_entity_poly.pdbx_seq_one_letter_code
_entity_poly.pdbx_strand_id
1 'polypeptide(L)'
;MAQCFAPIFPNCALVLMSHDCSLIRAVADELWLVADGEAKLFDGDLEDYKSWIETRRPRETVAQAAQEKPKAQAVPRQNRKALQSKQNKLETELNKAQTELAAVNQQLADPDTYTNPDRAKVEKLNAEHARLQAKVAELEEAWLELEMAKEEAN
;
A
#
# COMPACT_ATOMS: atom_id res chain seq x y z
N MET A 1 19.70 2.53 -29.36
CA MET A 1 19.72 1.06 -29.16
C MET A 1 19.33 0.77 -27.72
N ALA A 2 18.04 0.55 -27.46
CA ALA A 2 17.57 0.03 -26.18
C ALA A 2 17.09 -1.39 -26.44
N GLN A 3 17.92 -2.38 -26.13
CA GLN A 3 17.54 -3.78 -26.10
C GLN A 3 17.12 -4.09 -24.67
N CYS A 4 15.82 -4.01 -24.40
CA CYS A 4 15.23 -4.72 -23.28
C CYS A 4 15.35 -6.22 -23.60
N PHE A 5 16.30 -6.88 -22.95
CA PHE A 5 16.40 -8.33 -22.98
C PHE A 5 15.37 -8.90 -22.00
N ALA A 6 14.14 -9.07 -22.48
CA ALA A 6 13.17 -9.96 -21.86
C ALA A 6 12.78 -11.04 -22.88
N PRO A 7 13.41 -12.22 -22.83
CA PRO A 7 12.75 -13.39 -23.38
C PRO A 7 13.04 -14.64 -22.54
N ILE A 8 12.44 -14.74 -21.35
CA ILE A 8 12.43 -15.97 -20.54
C ILE A 8 11.17 -15.86 -19.68
N PHE A 9 9.96 -16.29 -20.04
CA PHE A 9 9.51 -17.59 -20.53
C PHE A 9 8.19 -17.37 -21.29
N PRO A 10 8.06 -17.77 -22.56
CA PRO A 10 6.85 -17.51 -23.34
C PRO A 10 5.60 -18.28 -22.89
N ASN A 11 5.62 -19.00 -21.76
CA ASN A 11 4.49 -19.75 -21.19
C ASN A 11 4.66 -20.00 -19.66
N CYS A 12 5.07 -19.01 -18.86
CA CYS A 12 5.10 -19.18 -17.39
C CYS A 12 3.81 -18.67 -16.74
N ALA A 13 3.27 -19.43 -15.79
CA ALA A 13 2.24 -18.97 -14.87
C ALA A 13 2.90 -18.49 -13.57
N LEU A 14 2.48 -17.33 -13.06
CA LEU A 14 2.90 -16.78 -11.78
C LEU A 14 1.76 -16.93 -10.77
N VAL A 15 2.02 -17.58 -9.64
CA VAL A 15 1.09 -17.62 -8.51
C VAL A 15 1.50 -16.54 -7.52
N LEU A 16 0.65 -15.53 -7.36
CA LEU A 16 0.85 -14.41 -6.44
C LEU A 16 -0.05 -14.58 -5.21
N MET A 17 0.55 -14.57 -4.01
CA MET A 17 -0.18 -14.47 -2.74
C MET A 17 0.17 -13.13 -2.11
N SER A 18 -0.83 -12.27 -1.91
CA SER A 18 -0.66 -10.97 -1.28
C SER A 18 -1.87 -10.66 -0.41
N HIS A 19 -1.65 -9.79 0.57
CA HIS A 19 -2.74 -9.18 1.35
C HIS A 19 -3.14 -7.80 0.79
N ASP A 20 -2.37 -7.25 -0.16
CA ASP A 20 -2.69 -5.99 -0.83
C ASP A 20 -3.62 -6.23 -2.03
N CYS A 21 -4.87 -5.80 -1.88
CA CYS A 21 -5.89 -5.86 -2.92
C CYS A 21 -5.57 -5.01 -4.15
N SER A 22 -4.85 -3.90 -3.99
CA SER A 22 -4.48 -3.00 -5.10
C SER A 22 -3.45 -3.67 -6.00
N LEU A 23 -2.46 -4.34 -5.41
CA LEU A 23 -1.46 -5.12 -6.14
C LEU A 23 -2.09 -6.31 -6.88
N ILE A 24 -2.96 -7.07 -6.20
CA ILE A 24 -3.66 -8.20 -6.82
C ILE A 24 -4.49 -7.72 -8.01
N ARG A 25 -5.25 -6.62 -7.84
CA ARG A 25 -6.07 -6.05 -8.90
C ARG A 25 -5.26 -5.56 -10.10
N ALA A 26 -4.02 -5.13 -9.89
CA ALA A 26 -3.18 -4.59 -10.95
C ALA A 26 -2.44 -5.68 -11.76
N VAL A 27 -2.22 -6.86 -11.17
CA VAL A 27 -1.29 -7.87 -11.72
C VAL A 27 -1.97 -9.21 -12.01
N ALA A 28 -3.05 -9.57 -11.31
CA ALA A 28 -3.67 -10.88 -11.46
C ALA A 28 -4.67 -10.92 -12.64
N ASP A 29 -4.49 -11.90 -13.52
CA ASP A 29 -5.43 -12.21 -14.60
C ASP A 29 -6.58 -13.12 -14.13
N GLU A 30 -6.29 -14.04 -13.21
CA GLU A 30 -7.23 -15.02 -12.67
C GLU A 30 -7.18 -15.04 -11.13
N LEU A 31 -8.33 -15.23 -10.50
CA LEU A 31 -8.44 -15.40 -9.05
C LEU A 31 -8.78 -16.85 -8.73
N TRP A 32 -8.09 -17.41 -7.75
CA TRP A 32 -8.36 -18.76 -7.23
C TRP A 32 -8.83 -18.67 -5.79
N LEU A 33 -9.99 -19.25 -5.53
CA LEU A 33 -10.60 -19.33 -4.20
C LEU A 33 -10.21 -20.66 -3.56
N VAL A 34 -9.53 -20.59 -2.41
CA VAL A 34 -9.16 -21.76 -1.61
C VAL A 34 -10.07 -21.83 -0.40
N ALA A 35 -10.98 -22.80 -0.38
CA ALA A 35 -11.95 -22.99 0.70
C ALA A 35 -12.38 -24.46 0.80
N ASP A 36 -12.83 -24.90 1.98
CA ASP A 36 -13.36 -26.26 2.19
C ASP A 36 -12.40 -27.40 1.76
N GLY A 37 -11.09 -27.14 1.82
CA GLY A 37 -10.06 -28.10 1.42
C GLY A 37 -9.82 -28.21 -0.10
N GLU A 38 -10.44 -27.36 -0.91
CA GLU A 38 -10.30 -27.34 -2.37
C GLU A 38 -9.92 -25.93 -2.89
N ALA A 39 -9.28 -25.90 -4.07
CA ALA A 39 -8.95 -24.67 -4.79
C ALA A 39 -9.72 -24.64 -6.11
N LYS A 40 -10.48 -23.56 -6.35
CA LYS A 40 -11.32 -23.40 -7.54
C LYS A 40 -11.09 -22.03 -8.17
N LEU A 41 -11.23 -21.97 -9.50
CA LEU A 41 -11.26 -20.69 -10.20
C LEU A 41 -12.46 -19.87 -9.71
N PHE A 42 -12.22 -18.60 -9.41
CA PHE A 42 -13.21 -17.68 -8.89
C PHE A 42 -13.68 -16.76 -10.02
N ASP A 43 -14.96 -16.89 -10.40
CA ASP A 43 -15.60 -16.15 -11.50
C ASP A 43 -16.08 -14.75 -11.08
N GLY A 44 -15.54 -14.22 -9.99
CA GLY A 44 -15.89 -12.91 -9.43
C GLY A 44 -14.64 -12.06 -9.22
N ASP A 45 -14.84 -10.79 -8.90
CA ASP A 45 -13.75 -9.88 -8.57
C ASP A 45 -13.44 -9.86 -7.05
N LEU A 46 -12.50 -8.99 -6.64
CA LEU A 46 -12.15 -8.85 -5.23
C LEU A 46 -13.31 -8.32 -4.34
N GLU A 47 -14.32 -7.66 -4.91
CA GLU A 47 -15.52 -7.20 -4.20
C GLU A 47 -16.52 -8.36 -4.02
N ASP A 48 -16.67 -9.20 -5.05
CA ASP A 48 -17.42 -10.45 -4.96
C ASP A 48 -16.81 -11.42 -3.94
N TYR A 49 -15.48 -11.48 -3.86
CA TYR A 49 -14.77 -12.25 -2.84
C TYR A 49 -15.08 -11.78 -1.41
N LYS A 50 -15.12 -10.46 -1.17
CA LYS A 50 -15.52 -9.92 0.14
C LYS A 50 -16.96 -10.31 0.47
N SER A 51 -17.86 -10.17 -0.49
CA SER A 51 -19.27 -10.55 -0.34
C SER A 51 -19.40 -12.04 -0.03
N TRP A 52 -18.60 -12.88 -0.68
CA TRP A 52 -18.54 -14.31 -0.44
C TRP A 52 -18.05 -14.64 0.99
N ILE A 53 -17.05 -13.94 1.52
CA ILE A 53 -16.62 -14.09 2.93
C ILE A 53 -17.74 -13.70 3.89
N GLU A 54 -18.43 -12.59 3.64
CA GLU A 54 -19.51 -12.10 4.50
C GLU A 54 -20.67 -13.09 4.60
N THR A 55 -21.01 -13.77 3.49
CA THR A 55 -22.07 -14.78 3.47
C THR A 55 -21.70 -16.09 4.19
N ARG A 56 -20.40 -16.39 4.32
CA ARG A 56 -19.87 -17.59 4.98
C ARG A 56 -19.55 -17.44 6.45
N ARG A 57 -19.57 -16.22 7.00
CA ARG A 57 -19.52 -16.04 8.45
C ARG A 57 -20.71 -16.82 9.06
N PRO A 58 -20.50 -17.75 10.00
CA PRO A 58 -21.57 -18.56 10.56
C PRO A 58 -22.69 -17.67 11.10
N ARG A 59 -23.87 -17.75 10.46
CA ARG A 59 -25.14 -17.26 11.00
C ARG A 59 -25.61 -18.19 12.12
N GLU A 60 -24.80 -18.42 13.14
CA GLU A 60 -25.35 -18.88 14.40
C GLU A 60 -26.04 -17.66 15.03
N THR A 61 -27.38 -17.71 15.09
CA THR A 61 -28.32 -16.69 15.63
C THR A 61 -28.82 -15.56 14.71
N VAL A 62 -29.44 -15.85 13.55
CA VAL A 62 -30.40 -14.88 12.94
C VAL A 62 -31.64 -15.54 12.31
N ALA A 63 -32.19 -16.57 12.95
CA ALA A 63 -33.53 -17.10 12.60
C ALA A 63 -34.66 -16.55 13.49
N GLN A 64 -34.39 -15.53 14.33
CA GLN A 64 -35.38 -15.00 15.28
C GLN A 64 -35.43 -13.48 15.43
N ALA A 65 -35.00 -12.73 14.41
CA ALA A 65 -35.16 -11.28 14.37
C ALA A 65 -35.74 -10.83 13.03
N ALA A 66 -36.99 -11.21 12.77
CA ALA A 66 -37.86 -10.48 11.86
C ALA A 66 -38.41 -9.25 12.59
N GLN A 67 -37.53 -8.34 12.98
CA GLN A 67 -37.79 -6.96 13.41
C GLN A 67 -36.45 -6.35 13.80
N GLU A 68 -36.25 -5.09 13.42
CA GLU A 68 -35.02 -4.31 13.59
C GLU A 68 -33.94 -4.59 12.55
N LYS A 69 -34.02 -3.83 11.46
CA LYS A 69 -32.83 -3.40 10.70
C LYS A 69 -31.74 -3.02 11.73
N PRO A 70 -30.56 -3.66 11.72
CA PRO A 70 -29.42 -3.03 12.33
C PRO A 70 -29.17 -1.79 11.48
N LYS A 71 -29.37 -0.61 12.06
CA LYS A 71 -28.64 0.57 11.60
C LYS A 71 -27.19 0.12 11.63
N ALA A 72 -26.62 -0.17 10.46
CA ALA A 72 -25.18 -0.12 10.26
C ALA A 72 -24.76 1.14 11.01
N GLN A 73 -23.99 0.96 12.09
CA GLN A 73 -23.45 2.07 12.82
C GLN A 73 -22.60 2.80 11.79
N ALA A 74 -23.20 3.84 11.22
CA ALA A 74 -22.54 4.72 10.31
C ALA A 74 -21.47 5.38 11.18
N VAL A 75 -20.27 4.81 11.17
CA VAL A 75 -19.06 5.49 11.56
C VAL A 75 -19.20 6.89 10.95
N PRO A 76 -19.31 7.95 11.77
CA PRO A 76 -19.84 9.22 11.30
C PRO A 76 -19.02 9.60 10.07
N ARG A 77 -19.71 9.82 8.94
CA ARG A 77 -19.13 10.04 7.59
C ARG A 77 -18.00 11.10 7.59
N GLN A 78 -17.97 11.91 8.63
CA GLN A 78 -16.97 12.90 9.01
C GLN A 78 -15.59 12.30 9.39
N ASN A 79 -15.53 11.18 10.11
CA ASN A 79 -14.28 10.50 10.48
C ASN A 79 -13.57 9.93 9.24
N ARG A 80 -14.33 9.33 8.32
CA ARG A 80 -13.77 8.72 7.11
C ARG A 80 -13.16 9.74 6.15
N LYS A 81 -13.82 10.89 5.95
CA LYS A 81 -13.24 12.01 5.17
C LYS A 81 -12.01 12.62 5.84
N ALA A 82 -12.01 12.72 7.17
CA ALA A 82 -10.86 13.25 7.90
C ALA A 82 -9.64 12.32 7.81
N LEU A 83 -9.83 11.00 7.96
CA LEU A 83 -8.78 10.00 7.78
C LEU A 83 -8.23 10.01 6.35
N GLN A 84 -9.10 10.09 5.34
CA GLN A 84 -8.67 10.15 3.95
C GLN A 84 -7.92 11.46 3.62
N SER A 85 -8.32 12.60 4.20
CA SER A 85 -7.56 13.84 4.05
C SER A 85 -6.18 13.77 4.73
N LYS A 86 -6.07 13.08 5.87
CA LYS A 86 -4.79 12.82 6.54
C LYS A 86 -3.88 11.93 5.69
N GLN A 87 -4.46 10.88 5.08
CA GLN A 87 -3.74 9.98 4.18
C GLN A 87 -3.13 10.74 3.00
N ASN A 88 -3.94 11.51 2.28
CA ASN A 88 -3.47 12.28 1.13
C ASN A 88 -2.37 13.28 1.50
N LYS A 89 -2.43 13.87 2.71
CA LYS A 89 -1.40 14.79 3.22
C LYS A 89 -0.08 14.06 3.46
N LEU A 90 -0.13 12.93 4.20
CA LEU A 90 1.05 12.10 4.45
C LEU A 90 1.69 11.62 3.15
N GLU A 91 0.88 11.14 2.19
CA GLU A 91 1.38 10.71 0.87
C GLU A 91 2.04 11.85 0.09
N THR A 92 1.47 13.06 0.14
CA THR A 92 2.07 14.23 -0.51
C THR A 92 3.40 14.61 0.13
N GLU A 93 3.48 14.60 1.46
CA GLU A 93 4.70 14.93 2.20
C GLU A 93 5.79 13.87 2.01
N LEU A 94 5.40 12.59 1.97
CA LEU A 94 6.30 11.46 1.74
C LEU A 94 6.87 11.49 0.32
N ASN A 95 6.03 11.69 -0.70
CA ASN A 95 6.48 11.85 -2.08
C ASN A 95 7.46 13.03 -2.23
N LYS A 96 7.17 14.15 -1.55
CA LYS A 96 8.06 15.32 -1.56
C LYS A 96 9.40 15.00 -0.89
N ALA A 97 9.40 14.39 0.29
CA ALA A 97 10.61 14.02 1.01
C ALA A 97 11.46 13.01 0.23
N GLN A 98 10.83 12.03 -0.42
CA GLN A 98 11.51 11.06 -1.29
C GLN A 98 12.12 11.72 -2.53
N THR A 99 11.42 12.70 -3.14
CA THR A 99 11.95 13.47 -4.28
C THR A 99 13.18 14.29 -3.87
N GLU A 100 13.11 14.96 -2.71
CA GLU A 100 14.25 15.70 -2.15
C GLU A 100 15.42 14.77 -1.83
N LEU A 101 15.15 13.61 -1.24
CA LEU A 101 16.16 12.59 -0.92
C LEU A 101 16.84 12.06 -2.18
N ALA A 102 16.08 11.80 -3.24
CA ALA A 102 16.60 11.36 -4.53
C ALA A 102 17.53 12.42 -5.15
N ALA A 103 17.17 13.71 -5.07
CA ALA A 103 18.00 14.80 -5.57
C ALA A 103 19.32 14.94 -4.79
N VAL A 104 19.30 14.75 -3.47
CA VAL A 104 20.52 14.74 -2.65
C VAL A 104 21.38 13.52 -2.97
N ASN A 105 20.77 12.34 -3.13
CA ASN A 105 21.47 11.12 -3.54
C ASN A 105 22.16 11.26 -4.89
N GLN A 106 21.50 11.91 -5.86
CA GLN A 106 22.09 12.17 -7.15
C GLN A 106 23.33 13.06 -7.05
N GLN A 107 23.29 14.09 -6.20
CA GLN A 107 24.44 14.97 -5.95
C GLN A 107 25.58 14.25 -5.22
N LEU A 108 25.26 13.38 -4.25
CA LEU A 108 26.24 12.57 -3.53
C LEU A 108 26.83 11.44 -4.38
N ALA A 109 26.13 11.00 -5.43
CA ALA A 109 26.59 9.98 -6.37
C ALA A 109 27.47 10.54 -7.50
N ASP A 110 27.47 11.86 -7.70
CA ASP A 110 28.30 12.51 -8.72
C ASP A 110 29.80 12.45 -8.35
N PRO A 111 30.66 11.83 -9.17
CA PRO A 111 32.10 11.79 -8.93
C PRO A 111 32.74 13.18 -8.79
N ASP A 112 32.20 14.19 -9.50
CA ASP A 112 32.73 15.56 -9.48
C ASP A 112 32.57 16.23 -8.11
N THR A 113 31.61 15.77 -7.30
CA THR A 113 31.44 16.20 -5.91
C THR A 113 32.69 15.91 -5.06
N TYR A 114 33.52 14.93 -5.45
CA TYR A 114 34.71 14.50 -4.72
C TYR A 114 36.04 14.86 -5.39
N THR A 115 36.01 15.26 -6.67
CA THR A 115 37.22 15.58 -7.46
C THR A 115 37.94 16.84 -6.97
N ASN A 116 37.23 17.82 -6.42
CA ASN A 116 37.82 19.01 -5.78
C ASN A 116 36.97 19.41 -4.55
N PRO A 117 37.18 18.73 -3.40
CA PRO A 117 36.16 18.67 -2.35
C PRO A 117 36.04 19.98 -1.58
N ASP A 118 34.94 20.70 -1.80
CA ASP A 118 34.38 21.56 -0.78
C ASP A 118 33.81 20.65 0.32
N ARG A 119 34.66 20.29 1.29
CA ARG A 119 34.28 19.42 2.42
C ARG A 119 33.02 19.92 3.13
N ALA A 120 32.83 21.24 3.23
CA ALA A 120 31.65 21.82 3.85
C ALA A 120 30.37 21.55 3.04
N LYS A 121 30.46 21.49 1.70
CA LYS A 121 29.34 21.11 0.83
C LYS A 121 28.97 19.64 1.00
N VAL A 122 29.97 18.75 1.04
CA VAL A 122 29.75 17.29 1.20
C VAL A 122 29.16 16.98 2.58
N GLU A 123 29.66 17.61 3.64
CA GLU A 123 29.11 17.46 5.00
C GLU A 123 27.65 17.94 5.07
N LYS A 124 27.32 19.06 4.42
CA LYS A 124 25.94 19.54 4.33
C LYS A 124 25.02 18.55 3.61
N LEU A 125 25.45 18.02 2.46
CA LEU A 125 24.67 17.03 1.71
C LEU A 125 24.44 15.75 2.51
N ASN A 126 25.46 15.27 3.23
CA ASN A 126 25.32 14.10 4.10
C ASN A 126 24.36 14.36 5.28
N ALA A 127 24.43 15.55 5.90
CA ALA A 127 23.51 15.93 6.97
C ALA A 127 22.06 16.05 6.46
N GLU A 128 21.87 16.62 5.28
CA GLU A 128 20.58 16.73 4.61
C GLU A 128 20.02 15.36 4.23
N HIS A 129 20.85 14.47 3.69
CA HIS A 129 20.50 13.08 3.39
C HIS A 129 20.02 12.35 4.64
N ALA A 130 20.79 12.39 5.74
CA ALA A 130 20.41 11.74 6.99
C ALA A 130 19.09 12.29 7.56
N ARG A 131 18.90 13.62 7.49
CA ARG A 131 17.66 14.26 7.92
C ARG A 131 16.46 13.82 7.07
N LEU A 132 16.61 13.76 5.75
CA LEU A 132 15.55 13.35 4.84
C LEU A 132 15.21 11.87 5.01
N GLN A 133 16.20 11.00 5.23
CA GLN A 133 15.97 9.60 5.56
C GLN A 133 15.17 9.44 6.86
N ALA A 134 15.56 10.15 7.92
CA ALA A 134 14.83 10.12 9.18
C ALA A 134 13.37 10.61 9.00
N LYS A 135 13.17 11.67 8.21
CA LYS A 135 11.85 12.20 7.90
C LYS A 135 10.99 11.22 7.11
N VAL A 136 11.56 10.52 6.13
CA VAL A 136 10.85 9.49 5.37
C VAL A 136 10.40 8.37 6.32
N ALA A 137 11.28 7.88 7.19
CA ALA A 137 10.94 6.85 8.17
C ALA A 137 9.80 7.29 9.12
N GLU A 138 9.85 8.52 9.63
CA GLU A 138 8.79 9.09 10.47
C GLU A 138 7.44 9.18 9.73
N LEU A 139 7.46 9.60 8.46
CA LEU A 139 6.25 9.68 7.64
C LEU A 139 5.69 8.30 7.30
N GLU A 140 6.55 7.31 7.08
CA GLU A 140 6.16 5.91 6.87
C GLU A 140 5.51 5.32 8.13
N GLU A 141 6.08 5.55 9.31
CA GLU A 141 5.50 5.13 10.59
C GLU A 141 4.12 5.78 10.81
N ALA A 142 4.01 7.10 10.61
CA ALA A 142 2.73 7.81 10.71
C ALA A 142 1.68 7.31 9.69
N TRP A 143 2.12 6.87 8.51
CA TRP A 143 1.23 6.28 7.50
C TRP A 143 0.72 4.90 7.95
N LEU A 144 1.58 4.06 8.55
CA LEU A 144 1.20 2.76 9.11
C LEU A 144 0.21 2.91 10.27
N GLU A 145 0.46 3.84 11.19
CA GLU A 145 -0.46 4.15 12.30
C GLU A 145 -1.83 4.61 11.78
N LEU A 146 -1.84 5.43 10.71
CA LEU A 146 -3.08 5.89 10.10
C LEU A 146 -3.86 4.73 9.46
N GLU A 147 -3.18 3.76 8.85
CA GLU A 147 -3.83 2.59 8.26
C GLU A 147 -4.44 1.69 9.34
N MET A 148 -3.73 1.45 10.44
CA MET A 148 -4.28 0.76 11.61
C MET A 148 -5.53 1.47 12.16
N ALA A 149 -5.47 2.80 12.30
CA ALA A 149 -6.61 3.58 12.78
C ALA A 149 -7.81 3.54 11.81
N LYS A 150 -7.57 3.35 10.50
CA LYS A 150 -8.63 3.16 9.50
C LYS A 150 -9.26 1.77 9.63
N GLU A 151 -8.49 0.74 9.92
CA GLU A 151 -8.99 -0.62 10.15
C GLU A 151 -9.83 -0.70 11.43
N GLU A 152 -9.37 -0.12 12.55
CA GLU A 152 -10.14 -0.07 13.80
C GLU A 152 -11.45 0.70 13.67
N ALA A 153 -11.51 1.67 12.76
CA ALA A 153 -12.67 2.50 12.53
C ALA A 153 -13.70 1.91 11.54
N ASN A 154 -13.47 0.72 10.98
CA ASN A 154 -14.30 0.11 9.93
C ASN A 154 -15.00 -1.16 10.43
#